data_AF-B6BK64-F1
#
_entry.id   AF-B6BK64-F1
#
_cell.length_a   1.000
_cell.length_b   1.000
_cell.length_c   1.000
_cell.angle_alpha   90.00
_cell.angle_beta   90.00
_cell.angle_gamma   90.00
#
_symmetry.space_group_name_H-M   'P 1'
#
loop_
_entity.id
_entity.type
_entity.pdbx_description
1 polymer ?
#
loop_
_entity_poly.entity_id
_entity_poly.type
_entity_poly.pdbx_seq_one_letter_code
_entity_poly.pdbx_strand_id
1 'polypeptide(L)'
;MYIAIEGIDTAGKSTQIQKLKENFPDAIITKEPGATAIGKEIREIVLSAKAQSKKAEFLLFLADRAEHIKEVVEPNLDKMIISDRSAVSGVAYALIQGEISETAIVHLNRFATGGIYPQKVFLLKLTKEELEYRLSQKELDGIELRGSEYLLSIQDAIIKATELLNLELVTIDATNSIEDITKEILKNIE
;
A
#
# COMPACT_ATOMS: atom_id res chain seq x y z
N MET A 1 -11.04 10.82 8.26
CA MET A 1 -10.13 10.90 7.09
C MET A 1 -9.26 9.66 7.04
N TYR A 2 -9.35 8.89 5.97
CA TYR A 2 -8.57 7.71 5.66
C TYR A 2 -7.49 8.05 4.62
N ILE A 3 -6.22 7.89 5.00
CA ILE A 3 -5.06 8.06 4.12
C ILE A 3 -4.26 6.76 4.02
N ALA A 4 -3.55 6.59 2.90
CA ALA A 4 -2.63 5.48 2.71
C ALA A 4 -1.21 6.00 2.44
N ILE A 5 -0.23 5.40 3.12
CA ILE A 5 1.18 5.57 2.81
C ILE A 5 1.60 4.39 1.93
N GLU A 6 1.90 4.68 0.67
CA GLU A 6 2.29 3.73 -0.36
C GLU A 6 3.77 3.92 -0.74
N GLY A 7 4.33 2.92 -1.39
CA GLY A 7 5.73 2.90 -1.80
C GLY A 7 6.29 1.49 -1.84
N ILE A 8 7.33 1.31 -2.63
CA ILE A 8 8.06 0.04 -2.69
C ILE A 8 8.75 -0.24 -1.35
N ASP A 9 9.25 -1.46 -1.18
CA ASP A 9 9.96 -1.78 0.05
C ASP A 9 11.23 -0.94 0.17
N THR A 10 11.63 -0.67 1.42
CA THR A 10 12.68 0.30 1.80
C THR A 10 12.37 1.80 1.57
N ALA A 11 11.20 2.16 1.03
CA ALA A 11 10.83 3.56 0.80
C ALA A 11 10.62 4.41 2.08
N GLY A 12 10.66 3.81 3.28
CA GLY A 12 10.53 4.55 4.55
C GLY A 12 9.09 4.69 5.08
N LYS A 13 8.13 3.93 4.54
CA LYS A 13 6.72 3.96 4.94
C LYS A 13 6.51 3.83 6.45
N SER A 14 7.06 2.79 7.08
CA SER A 14 6.88 2.55 8.51
C SER A 14 7.45 3.68 9.37
N THR A 15 8.56 4.31 8.95
CA THR A 15 9.13 5.47 9.63
C THR A 15 8.17 6.66 9.58
N GLN A 16 7.61 6.95 8.40
CA GLN A 16 6.66 8.05 8.23
C GLN A 16 5.36 7.81 9.00
N ILE A 17 4.85 6.58 9.02
CA ILE A 17 3.66 6.23 9.81
C ILE A 17 3.89 6.47 11.31
N GLN A 18 5.08 6.13 11.83
CA GLN A 18 5.43 6.44 13.23
C GLN A 18 5.44 7.95 13.49
N LYS A 19 6.05 8.74 12.59
CA LYS A 19 6.06 10.20 12.69
C LYS A 19 4.68 10.83 12.59
N LEU A 20 3.82 10.31 11.73
CA LEU A 20 2.44 10.77 11.64
C LEU A 20 1.64 10.42 12.90
N LYS A 21 1.90 9.27 13.53
CA LYS A 21 1.28 8.91 14.82
C LYS A 21 1.65 9.88 15.95
N GLU A 22 2.87 10.44 15.93
CA GLU A 22 3.26 11.50 16.88
C GLU A 22 2.42 12.78 16.70
N ASN A 23 2.01 13.10 15.46
CA ASN A 23 1.20 14.28 15.13
C ASN A 23 -0.32 14.03 15.26
N PHE A 24 -0.76 12.79 15.09
CA PHE A 24 -2.14 12.35 15.22
C PHE A 24 -2.23 11.20 16.24
N PRO A 25 -2.12 11.47 17.55
CA PRO A 25 -2.03 10.44 18.58
C PRO A 25 -3.26 9.53 18.64
N ASP A 26 -4.44 10.05 18.28
CA ASP A 26 -5.71 9.32 18.24
C ASP A 26 -5.99 8.64 16.90
N ALA A 27 -5.07 8.72 15.93
CA ALA A 27 -5.24 8.08 14.63
C ALA A 27 -5.22 6.56 14.75
N ILE A 28 -6.10 5.92 14.00
CA ILE A 28 -6.11 4.48 13.82
C ILE A 28 -5.00 4.13 12.82
N ILE A 29 -3.94 3.48 13.31
CA ILE A 29 -2.88 2.95 12.45
C ILE A 29 -3.26 1.53 12.03
N THR A 30 -3.25 1.28 10.72
CA THR A 30 -3.59 -0.02 10.16
C THR A 30 -2.67 -0.38 8.99
N LYS A 31 -2.86 -1.56 8.38
CA LYS A 31 -2.08 -2.03 7.24
C LYS A 31 -2.82 -3.06 6.40
N GLU A 32 -2.49 -3.12 5.11
CA GLU A 32 -2.93 -4.20 4.22
C GLU A 32 -1.72 -4.93 3.59
N PRO A 33 -1.74 -6.27 3.52
CA PRO A 33 -2.63 -7.18 4.25
C PRO A 33 -2.22 -7.35 5.71
N GLY A 34 -3.14 -7.82 6.56
CA GLY A 34 -2.80 -8.36 7.88
C GLY A 34 -3.17 -7.53 9.11
N ALA A 35 -4.15 -6.62 9.00
CA ALA A 35 -4.65 -5.87 10.15
C ALA A 35 -5.66 -6.64 11.02
N THR A 36 -6.37 -7.63 10.45
CA THR A 36 -7.40 -8.43 11.13
C THR A 36 -6.88 -9.82 11.51
N ALA A 37 -7.67 -10.58 12.29
CA ALA A 37 -7.30 -11.95 12.65
C ALA A 37 -7.15 -12.84 11.39
N ILE A 38 -8.17 -12.86 10.53
CA ILE A 38 -8.13 -13.57 9.25
C ILE A 38 -7.09 -12.96 8.32
N GLY A 39 -6.95 -11.63 8.31
CA GLY A 39 -5.96 -10.94 7.48
C GLY A 39 -4.52 -11.40 7.77
N LYS A 40 -4.20 -11.71 9.04
CA LYS A 40 -2.87 -12.25 9.39
C LYS A 40 -2.63 -13.61 8.75
N GLU A 41 -3.61 -14.51 8.80
CA GLU A 41 -3.53 -15.83 8.14
C GLU A 41 -3.40 -15.68 6.62
N ILE A 42 -4.21 -14.79 6.01
CA ILE A 42 -4.13 -14.50 4.58
C ILE A 42 -2.75 -13.95 4.21
N ARG A 43 -2.22 -13.01 4.99
CA ARG A 43 -0.89 -12.43 4.80
C ARG A 43 0.19 -13.53 4.79
N GLU A 44 0.13 -14.47 5.73
CA GLU A 44 1.08 -15.59 5.77
C GLU A 44 0.98 -16.45 4.50
N ILE A 45 -0.23 -16.76 4.03
CA ILE A 45 -0.45 -17.54 2.80
C ILE A 45 0.15 -16.82 1.59
N VAL A 46 -0.16 -15.53 1.42
CA VAL A 46 0.29 -14.75 0.26
C VAL A 46 1.81 -14.56 0.28
N LEU A 47 2.40 -14.20 1.42
CA LEU A 47 3.85 -14.03 1.55
C LEU A 47 4.63 -15.35 1.39
N SER A 48 4.00 -16.49 1.68
CA SER A 48 4.62 -17.80 1.43
C SER A 48 4.71 -18.17 -0.05
N ALA A 49 4.16 -17.36 -0.96
CA ALA A 49 4.16 -17.58 -2.41
C ALA A 49 3.65 -18.97 -2.84
N LYS A 50 2.79 -19.60 -2.02
CA LYS A 50 2.24 -20.95 -2.27
C LYS A 50 1.21 -20.97 -3.39
N ALA A 51 0.53 -19.84 -3.64
CA ALA A 51 -0.48 -19.76 -4.68
C ALA A 51 0.17 -19.75 -6.08
N GLN A 52 -0.10 -20.79 -6.88
CA GLN A 52 0.35 -20.84 -8.27
C GLN A 52 -0.49 -19.95 -9.20
N SER A 53 -1.79 -19.79 -8.89
CA SER A 53 -2.69 -18.95 -9.68
C SER A 53 -2.63 -17.49 -9.23
N LYS A 54 -2.34 -16.57 -10.15
CA LYS A 54 -2.35 -15.12 -9.88
C LYS A 54 -3.73 -14.59 -9.57
N LYS A 55 -4.78 -15.20 -10.11
CA LYS A 55 -6.17 -14.92 -9.75
C LYS A 55 -6.47 -15.33 -8.30
N ALA A 56 -5.99 -16.48 -7.85
CA ALA A 56 -6.16 -16.90 -6.46
C ALA A 56 -5.42 -15.97 -5.49
N GLU A 57 -4.18 -15.60 -5.81
CA GLU A 57 -3.38 -14.62 -5.05
C GLU A 57 -4.12 -13.27 -4.95
N PHE A 58 -4.66 -12.76 -6.07
CA PHE A 58 -5.44 -11.52 -6.09
C PHE A 58 -6.73 -11.62 -5.24
N LEU A 59 -7.45 -12.74 -5.32
CA LEU A 59 -8.67 -12.96 -4.52
C LEU A 59 -8.37 -13.06 -3.02
N LEU A 60 -7.21 -13.59 -2.63
CA LEU A 60 -6.76 -13.59 -1.24
C LEU A 60 -6.52 -12.16 -0.73
N PHE A 61 -5.85 -11.31 -1.51
CA PHE A 61 -5.73 -9.88 -1.17
C PHE A 61 -7.09 -9.18 -1.05
N LEU A 62 -8.05 -9.52 -1.92
CA LEU A 62 -9.40 -8.96 -1.85
C LEU A 62 -10.16 -9.45 -0.61
N ALA A 63 -9.96 -10.70 -0.19
CA ALA A 63 -10.57 -11.25 1.02
C ALA A 63 -10.04 -10.54 2.28
N ASP A 64 -8.72 -10.38 2.41
CA ASP A 64 -8.13 -9.58 3.50
C ASP A 64 -8.67 -8.14 3.50
N ARG A 65 -8.74 -7.52 2.33
CA ARG A 65 -9.26 -6.15 2.19
C ARG A 65 -10.71 -6.02 2.60
N ALA A 66 -11.57 -6.95 2.19
CA ALA A 66 -12.98 -6.93 2.58
C ALA A 66 -13.13 -7.02 4.11
N GLU A 67 -12.35 -7.90 4.75
CA GLU A 67 -12.33 -8.03 6.20
C GLU A 67 -11.78 -6.77 6.89
N HIS A 68 -10.68 -6.22 6.37
CA HIS A 68 -10.06 -5.01 6.89
C HIS A 68 -11.00 -3.80 6.82
N ILE A 69 -11.71 -3.63 5.70
CA ILE A 69 -12.72 -2.58 5.57
C ILE A 69 -13.81 -2.79 6.61
N LYS A 70 -14.29 -4.03 6.80
CA LYS A 70 -15.40 -4.31 7.71
C LYS A 70 -15.05 -4.09 9.18
N GLU A 71 -13.90 -4.60 9.61
CA GLU A 71 -13.54 -4.62 11.03
C GLU A 71 -12.82 -3.35 11.48
N VAL A 72 -12.09 -2.67 10.58
CA VAL A 72 -11.19 -1.57 10.95
C VAL A 72 -11.64 -0.24 10.34
N VAL A 73 -11.87 -0.19 9.03
CA VAL A 73 -12.07 1.10 8.34
C VAL A 73 -13.50 1.62 8.48
N GLU A 74 -14.50 0.81 8.13
CA GLU A 74 -15.93 1.18 8.17
C GLU A 74 -16.37 1.68 9.56
N PRO A 75 -15.95 1.06 10.70
CA PRO A 75 -16.35 1.54 12.02
C PRO A 75 -15.68 2.85 12.48
N ASN A 76 -14.66 3.33 11.76
CA ASN A 76 -13.83 4.47 12.18
C ASN A 76 -13.77 5.59 11.12
N LEU A 77 -14.73 5.67 10.20
CA LEU A 77 -14.74 6.66 9.10
C LEU A 77 -14.73 8.12 9.58
N ASP A 78 -15.23 8.37 10.79
CA ASP A 78 -15.23 9.67 11.48
C ASP A 78 -13.85 10.06 12.07
N LYS A 79 -12.92 9.11 12.17
CA LYS A 79 -11.58 9.32 12.73
C LYS A 79 -10.52 9.46 11.64
N MET A 80 -9.31 9.83 12.05
CA MET A 80 -8.13 9.70 11.21
C MET A 80 -7.70 8.23 11.14
N ILE A 81 -7.56 7.68 9.94
CA ILE A 81 -7.05 6.33 9.66
C ILE A 81 -5.82 6.48 8.78
N ILE A 82 -4.69 5.92 9.21
CA ILE A 82 -3.42 5.94 8.48
C ILE A 82 -3.03 4.49 8.20
N SER A 83 -3.05 4.11 6.93
CA SER A 83 -2.78 2.72 6.51
C SER A 83 -1.40 2.59 5.88
N ASP A 84 -0.63 1.59 6.32
CA ASP A 84 0.53 1.07 5.58
C ASP A 84 0.01 0.22 4.42
N ARG A 85 0.09 0.79 3.21
CA ARG A 85 -0.54 0.28 1.99
C ARG A 85 -2.08 0.22 2.05
N SER A 86 -2.69 -0.03 0.91
CA SER A 86 -4.14 -0.08 0.70
C SER A 86 -4.50 -0.90 -0.55
N ALA A 87 -5.74 -0.74 -1.03
CA ALA A 87 -6.17 -1.24 -2.34
C ALA A 87 -5.23 -0.86 -3.49
N VAL A 88 -4.56 0.30 -3.41
CA VAL A 88 -3.63 0.78 -4.44
C VAL A 88 -2.49 -0.22 -4.66
N SER A 89 -1.82 -0.66 -3.59
CA SER A 89 -0.81 -1.73 -3.68
C SER A 89 -1.38 -2.99 -4.34
N GLY A 90 -2.55 -3.47 -3.92
CA GLY A 90 -3.17 -4.68 -4.48
C GLY A 90 -3.49 -4.56 -5.98
N VAL A 91 -3.97 -3.39 -6.42
CA VAL A 91 -4.19 -3.09 -7.84
C VAL A 91 -2.87 -3.05 -8.61
N ALA A 92 -1.84 -2.40 -8.07
CA ALA A 92 -0.52 -2.31 -8.70
C ALA A 92 0.08 -3.70 -8.96
N TYR A 93 0.02 -4.60 -7.97
CA TYR A 93 0.46 -5.98 -8.14
C TYR A 93 -0.34 -6.71 -9.22
N ALA A 94 -1.68 -6.57 -9.24
CA ALA A 94 -2.52 -7.21 -10.24
C ALA A 94 -2.25 -6.70 -11.67
N LEU A 95 -1.97 -5.40 -11.83
CA LEU A 95 -1.58 -4.81 -13.12
C LEU A 95 -0.29 -5.42 -13.66
N ILE A 96 0.71 -5.60 -12.81
CA ILE A 96 2.00 -6.19 -13.20
C ILE A 96 1.85 -7.65 -13.62
N GLN A 97 0.97 -8.41 -12.96
CA GLN A 97 0.74 -9.81 -13.35
C GLN A 97 0.09 -9.93 -14.74
N GLY A 98 -0.68 -8.92 -15.19
CA GLY A 98 -1.25 -8.88 -16.54
C GLY A 98 -2.32 -9.94 -16.85
N GLU A 99 -2.70 -10.80 -15.90
CA GLU A 99 -3.68 -11.89 -16.10
C GLU A 99 -5.16 -11.44 -15.93
N ILE A 100 -5.37 -10.23 -15.40
CA ILE A 100 -6.70 -9.70 -15.06
C ILE A 100 -6.87 -8.36 -15.75
N SER A 101 -7.96 -8.19 -16.49
CA SER A 101 -8.29 -6.91 -17.13
C SER A 101 -8.45 -5.79 -16.09
N GLU A 102 -8.03 -4.58 -16.42
CA GLU A 102 -8.15 -3.40 -15.55
C GLU A 102 -9.58 -3.18 -15.05
N THR A 103 -10.57 -3.35 -15.93
CA THR A 103 -11.99 -3.26 -15.59
C THR A 103 -12.37 -4.25 -14.47
N ALA A 104 -11.95 -5.51 -14.58
CA ALA A 104 -12.20 -6.51 -13.55
C ALA A 104 -11.45 -6.17 -12.24
N ILE A 105 -10.22 -5.67 -12.31
CA ILE A 105 -9.45 -5.25 -11.13
C ILE A 105 -10.20 -4.16 -10.37
N VAL A 106 -10.67 -3.12 -11.07
CA VAL A 106 -11.43 -2.02 -10.47
C VAL A 106 -12.75 -2.51 -9.87
N HIS A 107 -13.53 -3.32 -10.61
CA HIS A 107 -14.80 -3.85 -10.12
C HIS A 107 -14.65 -4.74 -8.88
N LEU A 108 -13.67 -5.63 -8.88
CA LEU A 108 -13.45 -6.55 -7.76
C LEU A 108 -12.95 -5.80 -6.52
N ASN A 109 -12.11 -4.78 -6.68
CA ASN A 109 -11.72 -3.92 -5.57
C ASN A 109 -12.93 -3.14 -5.02
N ARG A 110 -13.76 -2.57 -5.89
CA ARG A 110 -14.97 -1.85 -5.45
C ARG A 110 -15.94 -2.77 -4.72
N PHE A 111 -16.06 -4.01 -5.17
CA PHE A 111 -16.84 -5.05 -4.49
C PHE A 111 -16.27 -5.34 -3.10
N ALA A 112 -14.96 -5.60 -2.99
CA ALA A 112 -14.31 -5.90 -1.72
C ALA A 112 -14.41 -4.74 -0.72
N THR A 113 -14.31 -3.49 -1.18
CA THR A 113 -14.29 -2.33 -0.28
C THR A 113 -15.63 -1.65 -0.06
N GLY A 114 -16.69 -2.07 -0.77
CA GLY A 114 -17.94 -1.32 -0.81
C GLY A 114 -17.79 0.09 -1.40
N GLY A 115 -16.69 0.36 -2.11
CA GLY A 115 -16.33 1.69 -2.61
C GLY A 115 -15.64 2.60 -1.57
N ILE A 116 -15.27 2.08 -0.40
CA ILE A 116 -14.48 2.81 0.59
C ILE A 116 -13.00 2.74 0.17
N TYR A 117 -12.37 3.89 -0.04
CA TYR A 117 -10.96 4.02 -0.40
C TYR A 117 -10.29 5.13 0.40
N PRO A 118 -8.95 5.17 0.47
CA PRO A 118 -8.24 6.33 1.01
C PRO A 118 -8.65 7.59 0.24
N GLN A 119 -8.88 8.69 0.95
CA GLN A 119 -9.13 9.99 0.31
C GLN A 119 -7.84 10.56 -0.28
N LYS A 120 -6.69 10.31 0.35
CA LYS A 120 -5.37 10.69 -0.15
C LYS A 120 -4.40 9.52 -0.05
N VAL A 121 -3.60 9.36 -1.10
CA VAL A 121 -2.53 8.36 -1.20
C VAL A 121 -1.21 9.09 -1.28
N PHE A 122 -0.31 8.81 -0.33
CA PHE A 122 1.05 9.36 -0.31
C PHE A 122 2.01 8.30 -0.81
N LEU A 123 2.55 8.49 -2.02
CA LEU A 123 3.57 7.59 -2.57
C LEU A 123 4.96 8.11 -2.21
N LEU A 124 5.68 7.36 -1.37
CA LEU A 124 7.10 7.57 -1.14
C LEU A 124 7.88 6.98 -2.32
N LYS A 125 8.39 7.85 -3.18
CA LYS A 125 9.02 7.49 -4.45
C LYS A 125 10.54 7.42 -4.30
N LEU A 126 11.14 6.32 -4.76
CA LEU A 126 12.58 6.12 -4.81
C LEU A 126 13.11 6.22 -6.24
N THR A 127 14.34 6.71 -6.36
CA THR A 127 15.16 6.51 -7.56
C THR A 127 15.73 5.09 -7.59
N LYS A 128 16.23 4.65 -8.74
CA LYS A 128 16.87 3.34 -8.86
C LYS A 128 18.10 3.24 -7.96
N GLU A 129 18.92 4.29 -7.96
CA GLU A 129 20.17 4.36 -7.22
C GLU A 129 19.92 4.25 -5.71
N GLU A 130 18.93 4.98 -5.19
CA GLU A 130 18.58 4.94 -3.77
C GLU A 130 17.97 3.58 -3.37
N LEU A 131 17.13 3.00 -4.23
CA LEU A 131 16.56 1.68 -3.99
C LEU A 131 17.66 0.62 -3.88
N GLU A 132 18.59 0.59 -4.82
CA GLU A 132 19.71 -0.35 -4.81
C GLU A 132 20.61 -0.16 -3.58
N TYR A 133 20.88 1.10 -3.20
CA TYR A 133 21.59 1.41 -1.98
C TYR A 133 20.88 0.84 -0.75
N ARG A 134 19.57 1.08 -0.56
CA ARG A 134 18.83 0.61 0.62
C ARG A 134 18.68 -0.91 0.67
N LEU A 135 18.46 -1.56 -0.47
CA LEU A 135 18.39 -3.02 -0.55
C LEU A 135 19.73 -3.66 -0.13
N SER A 136 20.87 -3.03 -0.44
CA SER A 136 22.19 -3.53 -0.03
C SER A 136 22.43 -3.53 1.49
N GLN A 137 21.59 -2.85 2.27
CA GLN A 137 21.73 -2.71 3.72
C GLN A 137 20.93 -3.75 4.53
N LYS A 138 20.22 -4.68 3.88
CA LYS A 138 19.37 -5.67 4.55
C LYS A 138 19.35 -7.03 3.85
N GLU A 139 18.87 -8.05 4.56
CA GLU A 139 18.48 -9.31 3.94
C GLU A 139 17.17 -9.14 3.15
N LEU A 140 17.13 -9.69 1.94
CA LEU A 140 16.03 -9.51 1.00
C LEU A 140 14.95 -10.58 1.16
N ASP A 141 13.69 -10.19 1.09
CA ASP A 141 12.55 -11.11 1.02
C ASP A 141 12.26 -11.63 -0.41
N GLY A 142 11.28 -12.52 -0.55
CA GLY A 142 10.95 -13.15 -1.84
C GLY A 142 10.43 -12.19 -2.92
N ILE A 143 9.90 -11.02 -2.57
CA ILE A 143 9.51 -9.99 -3.53
C ILE A 143 10.74 -9.16 -3.91
N GLU A 144 11.54 -8.78 -2.92
CA GLU A 144 12.75 -7.97 -3.11
C GLU A 144 13.83 -8.70 -3.93
N LEU A 145 13.92 -10.03 -3.80
CA LEU A 145 14.80 -10.89 -4.61
C LEU A 145 14.47 -10.88 -6.11
N ARG A 146 13.34 -10.30 -6.53
CA ARG A 146 12.99 -10.15 -7.96
C ARG A 146 13.75 -9.02 -8.66
N GLY A 147 14.50 -8.18 -7.92
CA GLY A 147 15.39 -7.16 -8.45
C GLY A 147 14.82 -5.75 -8.46
N SER A 148 15.71 -4.75 -8.60
CA SER A 148 15.37 -3.33 -8.54
C SER A 148 14.44 -2.90 -9.68
N GLU A 149 14.61 -3.47 -10.88
CA GLU A 149 13.71 -3.20 -12.02
C GLU A 149 12.27 -3.63 -11.75
N TYR A 150 12.08 -4.80 -11.14
CA TYR A 150 10.75 -5.29 -10.78
C TYR A 150 10.10 -4.38 -9.74
N LEU A 151 10.84 -3.99 -8.71
CA LEU A 151 10.33 -3.07 -7.68
C LEU A 151 9.98 -1.70 -8.27
N LEU A 152 10.81 -1.13 -9.14
CA LEU A 152 10.49 0.12 -9.83
C LEU A 152 9.23 -0.01 -10.70
N SER A 153 9.01 -1.16 -11.34
CA SER A 153 7.75 -1.39 -12.06
C SER A 153 6.52 -1.39 -11.14
N ILE A 154 6.66 -1.80 -9.88
CA ILE A 154 5.60 -1.68 -8.86
C ILE A 154 5.33 -0.22 -8.54
N GLN A 155 6.37 0.61 -8.44
CA GLN A 155 6.22 2.05 -8.19
C GLN A 155 5.40 2.71 -9.30
N ASP A 156 5.68 2.43 -10.57
CA ASP A 156 4.91 2.97 -11.69
C ASP A 156 3.48 2.40 -11.71
N ALA A 157 3.31 1.12 -11.37
CA ALA A 157 2.00 0.50 -11.27
C ALA A 157 1.15 1.08 -10.12
N ILE A 158 1.76 1.58 -9.04
CA ILE A 158 1.05 2.30 -7.95
C ILE A 158 0.44 3.60 -8.48
N ILE A 159 1.18 4.36 -9.30
CA ILE A 159 0.68 5.59 -9.92
C ILE A 159 -0.52 5.26 -10.81
N LYS A 160 -0.38 4.27 -11.70
CA LYS A 160 -1.48 3.80 -12.55
C LYS A 160 -2.67 3.28 -11.73
N ALA A 161 -2.42 2.59 -10.63
CA ALA A 161 -3.47 2.10 -9.74
C ALA A 161 -4.29 3.25 -9.14
N THR A 162 -3.66 4.36 -8.73
CA THR A 162 -4.40 5.55 -8.25
C THR A 162 -5.25 6.19 -9.33
N GLU A 163 -4.78 6.22 -10.58
CA GLU A 163 -5.57 6.72 -11.72
C GLU A 163 -6.80 5.83 -11.97
N LEU A 164 -6.63 4.51 -12.00
CA LEU A 164 -7.72 3.55 -12.23
C LEU A 164 -8.78 3.57 -11.13
N LEU A 165 -8.36 3.82 -9.89
CA LEU A 165 -9.27 3.93 -8.74
C LEU A 165 -9.81 5.36 -8.55
N ASN A 166 -9.37 6.34 -9.36
CA ASN A 166 -9.72 7.75 -9.24
C ASN A 166 -9.45 8.31 -7.83
N LEU A 167 -8.24 8.10 -7.33
CA LEU A 167 -7.79 8.54 -6.01
C LEU A 167 -6.82 9.70 -6.12
N GLU A 168 -6.85 10.61 -5.13
CA GLU A 168 -5.90 11.70 -5.04
C GLU A 168 -4.51 11.16 -4.65
N LEU A 169 -3.51 11.39 -5.50
CA LEU A 169 -2.13 10.96 -5.30
C LEU A 169 -1.23 12.17 -5.01
N VAL A 170 -0.48 12.07 -3.91
CA VAL A 170 0.65 12.96 -3.60
C VAL A 170 1.92 12.14 -3.68
N THR A 171 2.81 12.49 -4.62
CA THR A 171 4.12 11.84 -4.75
C THR A 171 5.16 12.62 -3.97
N ILE A 172 5.91 11.92 -3.12
CA ILE A 172 6.93 12.52 -2.26
C ILE A 172 8.27 11.86 -2.54
N ASP A 173 9.31 12.68 -2.70
CA ASP A 173 10.67 12.20 -2.90
C ASP A 173 11.20 11.57 -1.60
N ALA A 174 11.37 10.25 -1.62
CA ALA A 174 11.81 9.47 -0.47
C ALA A 174 13.32 9.53 -0.22
N THR A 175 14.07 10.30 -1.03
CA THR A 175 15.50 10.63 -0.80
C THR A 175 15.68 11.79 0.18
N ASN A 176 14.62 12.56 0.45
CA ASN A 176 14.64 13.64 1.43
C ASN A 176 14.78 13.12 2.88
N SER A 177 15.08 14.04 3.80
CA SER A 177 15.14 13.74 5.23
C SER A 177 13.79 13.25 5.77
N ILE A 178 13.82 12.47 6.84
CA ILE A 178 12.60 11.95 7.49
C ILE A 178 11.66 13.12 7.87
N GLU A 179 12.24 14.20 8.40
CA GLU A 179 11.54 15.40 8.85
C GLU A 179 10.90 16.15 7.68
N ASP A 180 11.59 16.29 6.55
CA ASP A 180 11.05 17.03 5.40
C ASP A 180 9.93 16.24 4.70
N ILE A 181 10.08 14.91 4.59
CA ILE A 181 8.98 14.03 4.14
C ILE A 181 7.78 14.15 5.09
N THR A 182 8.00 14.14 6.41
CA THR A 182 6.91 14.28 7.40
C THR A 182 6.19 15.61 7.21
N LYS A 183 6.92 16.72 7.10
CA LYS A 183 6.33 18.06 6.87
C LYS A 183 5.54 18.11 5.59
N GLU A 184 6.03 17.52 4.51
CA GLU A 184 5.34 17.47 3.23
C GLU A 184 4.02 16.69 3.31
N ILE A 185 4.01 15.54 3.99
CA ILE A 185 2.78 14.78 4.24
C ILE A 185 1.79 15.62 5.05
N LEU A 186 2.22 16.21 6.17
CA LEU A 186 1.34 17.00 7.05
C LEU A 186 0.70 18.18 6.32
N LYS A 187 1.48 18.92 5.53
CA LYS A 187 0.99 20.03 4.71
C LYS A 187 -0.12 19.61 3.73
N ASN A 188 -0.08 18.37 3.26
CA ASN A 188 -1.06 17.83 2.32
C ASN A 188 -2.20 17.07 3.02
N ILE A 189 -2.19 16.94 4.35
CA ILE A 189 -3.34 16.43 5.13
C ILE A 189 -4.29 17.58 5.50
N GLU A 190 -3.74 18.75 5.82
CA GLU A 190 -4.47 20.02 6.03
C GLU A 190 -5.32 20.43 4.81
#